data_AF-A0A843VSA8-F1
#
_entry.id   AF-A0A843VSA8-F1
#
_cell.length_a   1.000
_cell.length_b   1.000
_cell.length_c   1.000
_cell.angle_alpha   90.00
_cell.angle_beta   90.00
_cell.angle_gamma   90.00
#
_symmetry.space_group_name_H-M   'P 1'
#
loop_
_entity.id
_entity.type
_entity.pdbx_description
1 polymer ?
#
loop_
_entity_poly.entity_id
_entity_poly.type
_entity_poly.pdbx_seq_one_letter_code
_entity_poly.pdbx_strand_id
1 'polypeptide(L)'
;MLYAIGIQVLLSRELDSLVATGALIIPSSLYFLLKRFVVKPYYLRREKQKVLEKEEKSTVQVREARAAAEKAQKLLQNVSNRKRNRQAEVGGLVITRALYGKSKVLKRVDEIKEVNDVSSEVLDVTIPLNFLVNDAGQLKLHKGIKKSGIMGFCDPCPGEPKQLFVEYTYNGQNYQVIVDDQDEMLIPHDGHRI
;
A
#
# COMPACT_ATOMS: atom_id res chain seq x y z
N MET A 1 -4.48 56.99 49.74
CA MET A 1 -3.95 57.78 48.61
C MET A 1 -3.87 56.87 47.40
N LEU A 2 -4.81 56.99 46.45
CA LEU A 2 -4.76 56.29 45.17
C LEU A 2 -4.51 57.36 44.09
N TYR A 3 -3.34 57.31 43.45
CA TYR A 3 -3.02 58.18 42.32
C TYR A 3 -3.81 57.72 41.10
N ALA A 4 -4.76 58.54 40.63
CA ALA A 4 -5.42 58.35 39.36
C ALA A 4 -4.48 58.83 38.24
N ILE A 5 -3.92 57.88 37.48
CA ILE A 5 -3.13 58.18 36.28
C ILE A 5 -4.11 58.55 35.17
N GLY A 6 -4.35 59.85 34.98
CA GLY A 6 -5.14 60.37 33.88
C GLY A 6 -4.32 60.40 32.59
N ILE A 7 -4.60 59.50 31.65
CA ILE A 7 -4.02 59.54 30.31
C ILE A 7 -4.77 60.63 29.52
N GLN A 8 -4.09 61.72 29.15
CA GLN A 8 -4.64 62.72 28.24
C GLN A 8 -4.66 62.12 26.81
N VAL A 9 -5.82 61.66 26.38
CA VAL A 9 -6.03 61.21 25.00
C VAL A 9 -6.26 62.45 24.14
N LEU A 10 -5.22 62.89 23.44
CA LEU A 10 -5.33 63.89 22.38
C LEU A 10 -6.02 63.27 21.16
N LEU A 11 -7.34 63.45 21.06
CA LEU A 11 -8.11 63.15 19.86
C LEU A 11 -7.83 64.24 18.82
N SER A 12 -7.12 63.89 17.75
CA SER A 12 -6.90 64.79 16.61
C SER A 12 -8.26 65.23 16.04
N ARG A 13 -8.43 66.55 15.81
CA ARG A 13 -9.69 67.15 15.34
C ARG A 13 -9.89 67.08 13.83
N GLU A 14 -8.87 66.67 13.08
CA GLU A 14 -8.92 66.57 11.61
C GLU A 14 -8.68 65.12 11.19
N LEU A 15 -9.75 64.49 10.70
CA LEU A 15 -9.72 63.19 10.04
C LEU A 15 -9.28 63.41 8.59
N ASP A 16 -7.97 63.35 8.35
CA ASP A 16 -7.45 63.36 6.99
C ASP A 16 -7.84 62.04 6.29
N SER A 17 -8.44 62.15 5.11
CA SER A 17 -8.91 61.02 4.31
C SER A 17 -7.80 60.00 4.04
N LEU A 18 -6.55 60.47 3.95
CA LEU A 18 -5.39 59.63 3.71
C LEU A 18 -5.06 58.74 4.92
N VAL A 19 -5.15 59.29 6.13
CA VAL A 19 -4.90 58.56 7.40
C VAL A 19 -6.00 57.54 7.64
N ALA A 20 -7.27 57.91 7.44
CA ALA A 20 -8.40 56.99 7.57
C ALA A 20 -8.30 55.82 6.58
N THR A 21 -7.93 56.10 5.33
CA THR A 21 -7.76 55.08 4.29
C THR A 21 -6.55 54.18 4.60
N GLY A 22 -5.43 54.76 5.03
CA GLY A 22 -4.25 54.01 5.46
C GLY A 22 -4.54 53.08 6.64
N ALA A 23 -5.30 53.55 7.65
CA ALA A 23 -5.67 52.76 8.81
C ALA A 23 -6.48 51.49 8.48
N LEU A 24 -7.21 51.49 7.36
CA LEU A 24 -7.98 50.34 6.89
C LEU A 24 -7.17 49.45 5.91
N ILE A 25 -6.46 50.07 4.97
CA ILE A 25 -5.76 49.36 3.90
C ILE A 25 -4.49 48.68 4.44
N ILE A 26 -3.73 49.36 5.31
CA ILE A 26 -2.43 48.85 5.80
C ILE A 26 -2.59 47.52 6.55
N PRO A 27 -3.44 47.36 7.57
CA PRO A 27 -3.57 46.07 8.26
C PRO A 27 -4.14 44.97 7.35
N SER A 28 -5.07 45.30 6.46
CA SER A 28 -5.66 44.36 5.50
C SER A 28 -4.64 43.83 4.49
N SER A 29 -3.86 44.74 3.90
CA SER A 29 -2.79 44.43 2.94
C SER A 29 -1.65 43.66 3.61
N LEU A 30 -1.22 44.10 4.80
CA LEU A 30 -0.18 43.44 5.57
C LEU A 30 -0.58 42.00 5.93
N TYR A 31 -1.82 41.79 6.40
CA TYR A 31 -2.36 40.45 6.65
C TYR A 31 -2.36 39.60 5.39
N PHE A 32 -2.82 40.15 4.26
CA PHE A 32 -2.87 39.43 2.99
C PHE A 32 -1.47 39.00 2.51
N LEU A 33 -0.49 39.91 2.58
CA LEU A 33 0.90 39.63 2.21
C LEU A 33 1.51 38.55 3.10
N LEU A 34 1.38 38.67 4.42
CA LEU A 34 1.89 37.66 5.37
C LEU A 34 1.23 36.30 5.13
N LYS A 35 -0.09 36.27 4.94
CA LYS A 35 -0.83 35.03 4.67
C LYS A 35 -0.37 34.38 3.37
N ARG A 36 -0.17 35.17 2.30
CA ARG A 36 0.17 34.66 0.97
C ARG A 36 1.62 34.19 0.88
N PHE A 37 2.56 34.95 1.45
CA PHE A 37 4.00 34.75 1.27
C PHE A 37 4.71 34.01 2.41
N VAL A 38 4.17 34.02 3.63
CA VAL A 38 4.80 33.34 4.77
C VAL A 38 3.99 32.12 5.18
N VAL A 39 2.70 32.32 5.46
CA VAL A 39 1.84 31.28 6.01
C VAL A 39 1.60 30.16 5.01
N LYS A 40 1.11 30.48 3.80
CA LYS A 40 0.82 29.47 2.77
C LYS A 40 2.03 28.58 2.40
N PRO A 41 3.23 29.09 2.09
CA PRO A 41 4.35 28.22 1.75
C PRO A 41 4.83 27.37 2.94
N TYR A 42 4.70 27.85 4.17
CA TYR A 42 5.05 27.08 5.36
C TYR A 42 4.16 25.84 5.54
N TYR A 43 2.83 26.00 5.44
CA TYR A 43 1.90 24.87 5.57
C TYR A 43 2.11 23.83 4.45
N LEU A 44 2.27 24.29 3.21
CA LEU A 44 2.53 23.38 2.08
C LEU A 44 3.83 22.59 2.26
N ARG A 45 4.90 23.20 2.79
CA ARG A 45 6.16 22.50 3.10
C ARG A 45 5.98 21.45 4.19
N ARG A 46 5.24 21.78 5.25
CA ARG A 46 4.93 20.84 6.34
C ARG A 46 4.08 19.66 5.86
N GLU A 47 3.09 19.91 5.01
CA GLU A 47 2.28 18.83 4.43
C GLU A 47 3.12 17.91 3.56
N LYS A 48 3.99 18.47 2.70
CA LYS A 48 4.94 17.69 1.91
C LYS A 48 5.88 16.85 2.79
N GLN A 49 6.44 17.43 3.84
CA GLN A 49 7.29 16.67 4.80
C GLN A 49 6.52 15.53 5.45
N LYS A 50 5.26 15.75 5.87
CA LYS A 50 4.42 14.68 6.45
C LYS A 50 4.11 13.57 5.45
N VAL A 51 3.94 13.88 4.16
CA VAL A 51 3.74 12.87 3.12
C VAL A 51 5.02 12.06 2.94
N LEU A 52 6.17 12.73 2.81
CA LEU A 52 7.47 12.07 2.68
C LEU A 52 7.79 11.18 3.90
N GLU A 53 7.58 11.68 5.12
CA GLU A 53 7.78 10.89 6.34
C GLU A 53 6.86 9.67 6.41
N LYS A 54 5.62 9.77 5.90
CA LYS A 54 4.69 8.63 5.82
C LYS A 54 5.17 7.62 4.79
N GLU A 55 5.65 8.08 3.63
CA GLU A 55 6.23 7.22 2.60
C GLU A 55 7.48 6.51 3.11
N GLU A 56 8.42 7.21 3.75
CA GLU A 56 9.62 6.63 4.35
C GLU A 56 9.26 5.58 5.42
N LYS A 57 8.37 5.90 6.36
CA LYS A 57 7.91 4.93 7.36
C LYS A 57 7.23 3.72 6.72
N SER A 58 6.44 3.93 5.67
CA SER A 58 5.78 2.84 4.96
C SER A 58 6.78 1.93 4.25
N THR A 59 7.81 2.47 3.61
CA THR A 59 8.84 1.67 2.91
C THR A 59 9.66 0.83 3.87
N VAL A 60 10.02 1.38 5.04
CA VAL A 60 10.71 0.62 6.11
C VAL A 60 9.82 -0.52 6.61
N GLN A 61 8.54 -0.24 6.90
CA GLN A 61 7.58 -1.27 7.35
C GLN A 61 7.39 -2.37 6.31
N VAL A 62 7.25 -2.03 5.03
CA VAL A 62 7.12 -3.00 3.94
C VAL A 62 8.37 -3.87 3.83
N ARG A 63 9.56 -3.29 3.96
CA ARG A 63 10.83 -4.02 3.92
C ARG A 63 10.95 -5.01 5.07
N GLU A 64 10.59 -4.60 6.29
CA GLU A 64 10.59 -5.47 7.46
C GLU A 64 9.56 -6.60 7.31
N ALA A 65 8.35 -6.28 6.87
CA ALA A 65 7.29 -7.26 6.62
C ALA A 65 7.69 -8.26 5.53
N ARG A 66 8.37 -7.81 4.47
CA ARG A 66 8.91 -8.68 3.41
C ARG A 66 9.99 -9.61 3.96
N ALA A 67 10.93 -9.10 4.75
CA ALA A 67 11.95 -9.92 5.38
C ALA A 67 11.34 -10.96 6.34
N ALA A 68 10.27 -10.61 7.05
CA ALA A 68 9.53 -11.54 7.90
C ALA A 68 8.82 -12.62 7.08
N ALA A 69 8.17 -12.23 5.97
CA ALA A 69 7.54 -13.17 5.04
C ALA A 69 8.57 -14.14 4.43
N GLU A 70 9.71 -13.66 3.95
CA GLU A 70 10.79 -14.49 3.40
C GLU A 70 11.33 -15.49 4.43
N LYS A 71 11.50 -15.07 5.69
CA LYS A 71 11.87 -15.98 6.78
C LYS A 71 10.80 -17.06 6.98
N ALA A 72 9.52 -16.69 7.00
CA ALA A 72 8.42 -17.65 7.10
C ALA A 72 8.39 -18.62 5.91
N GLN A 73 8.60 -18.15 4.68
CA GLN A 73 8.68 -19.00 3.49
C GLN A 73 9.82 -20.01 3.58
N LYS A 74 11.00 -19.59 4.06
CA LYS A 74 12.14 -20.50 4.30
C LYS A 74 11.79 -21.61 5.28
N LEU A 75 11.04 -21.31 6.33
CA LEU A 75 10.57 -22.33 7.29
C LEU A 75 9.58 -23.31 6.65
N LEU A 76 8.72 -22.82 5.76
CA LEU A 76 7.72 -23.64 5.06
C LEU A 76 8.32 -24.46 3.90
N GLN A 77 9.50 -24.11 3.40
CA GLN A 77 10.11 -24.66 2.19
C GLN A 77 10.09 -26.19 2.14
N ASN A 78 10.57 -26.85 3.20
CA ASN A 78 10.69 -28.31 3.22
C ASN A 78 9.32 -29.00 3.17
N VAL A 79 8.37 -28.51 3.95
CA VAL A 79 7.01 -29.10 4.01
C VAL A 79 6.26 -28.82 2.71
N SER A 80 6.40 -27.61 2.18
CA SER A 80 5.80 -27.20 0.91
C SER A 80 6.30 -28.06 -0.25
N ASN A 81 7.62 -28.25 -0.36
CA ASN A 81 8.21 -29.11 -1.39
C ASN A 81 7.75 -30.57 -1.26
N ARG A 82 7.68 -31.11 -0.04
CA ARG A 82 7.17 -32.46 0.18
C ARG A 82 5.70 -32.59 -0.25
N LYS A 83 4.85 -31.64 0.14
CA LYS A 83 3.43 -31.62 -0.27
C LYS A 83 3.30 -31.50 -1.79
N ARG A 84 4.02 -30.56 -2.39
CA ARG A 84 4.05 -30.34 -3.84
C ARG A 84 4.44 -31.60 -4.60
N ASN A 85 5.51 -32.28 -4.19
CA ASN A 85 5.97 -33.50 -4.86
C ASN A 85 4.93 -34.64 -4.74
N ARG A 86 4.33 -34.81 -3.56
CA ARG A 86 3.25 -35.79 -3.36
C ARG A 86 2.04 -35.51 -4.25
N GLN A 87 1.65 -34.25 -4.39
CA GLN A 87 0.57 -33.87 -5.31
C GLN A 87 0.98 -34.12 -6.77
N ALA A 88 2.22 -33.79 -7.15
CA ALA A 88 2.73 -34.03 -8.50
C ALA A 88 2.71 -35.51 -8.91
N GLU A 89 3.08 -36.42 -8.02
CA GLU A 89 3.08 -37.87 -8.27
C GLU A 89 1.67 -38.44 -8.53
N VAL A 90 0.65 -37.87 -7.89
CA VAL A 90 -0.75 -38.30 -8.01
C VAL A 90 -1.51 -37.48 -9.07
N GLY A 91 -0.84 -36.54 -9.74
CA GLY A 91 -1.50 -35.61 -10.68
C GLY A 91 -2.43 -34.60 -10.00
N GLY A 92 -2.28 -34.39 -8.69
CA GLY A 92 -3.05 -33.42 -7.92
C GLY A 92 -2.66 -31.97 -8.20
N LEU A 93 -3.11 -31.06 -7.32
CA LEU A 93 -2.89 -29.63 -7.49
C LEU A 93 -1.44 -29.24 -7.16
N VAL A 94 -0.75 -28.64 -8.12
CA VAL A 94 0.60 -28.10 -7.94
C VAL A 94 0.64 -26.64 -8.40
N ILE A 95 0.97 -25.73 -7.48
CA ILE A 95 1.13 -24.31 -7.83
C ILE A 95 2.50 -24.13 -8.48
N THR A 96 2.51 -23.76 -9.76
CA THR A 96 3.75 -23.56 -10.53
C THR A 96 4.32 -22.17 -10.31
N ARG A 97 3.45 -21.17 -10.24
CA ARG A 97 3.83 -19.78 -10.04
C ARG A 97 2.71 -19.02 -9.36
N ALA A 98 3.03 -18.23 -8.35
CA ALA A 98 2.05 -17.34 -7.75
C ALA A 98 2.68 -16.01 -7.31
N LEU A 99 2.03 -14.92 -7.69
CA LEU A 99 2.52 -13.55 -7.47
C LEU A 99 1.45 -12.72 -6.78
N TYR A 100 1.83 -12.06 -5.70
CA TYR A 100 0.96 -11.15 -4.95
C TYR A 100 1.51 -9.73 -5.00
N GLY A 101 0.71 -8.76 -5.41
CA GLY A 101 1.17 -7.38 -5.51
C GLY A 101 0.22 -6.46 -6.24
N LYS A 102 0.74 -5.31 -6.67
CA LYS A 102 -0.05 -4.25 -7.30
C LYS A 102 -0.71 -4.72 -8.59
N SER A 103 -2.03 -4.54 -8.71
CA SER A 103 -2.82 -5.02 -9.86
C SER A 103 -2.30 -4.53 -11.22
N LYS A 104 -1.84 -3.27 -11.30
CA LYS A 104 -1.31 -2.67 -12.54
C LYS A 104 0.01 -3.31 -13.01
N VAL A 105 0.78 -3.89 -12.08
CA VAL A 105 2.03 -4.57 -12.39
C VAL A 105 1.73 -6.00 -12.83
N LEU A 106 0.83 -6.69 -12.13
CA LEU A 106 0.44 -8.06 -12.46
C LEU A 106 -0.13 -8.21 -13.87
N LYS A 107 -0.97 -7.27 -14.33
CA LYS A 107 -1.47 -7.27 -15.72
C LYS A 107 -0.36 -7.26 -16.78
N ARG A 108 0.75 -6.56 -16.50
CA ARG A 108 1.91 -6.54 -17.40
C ARG A 108 2.71 -7.84 -17.36
N VAL A 109 2.68 -8.53 -16.22
CA VAL A 109 3.35 -9.82 -16.04
C VAL A 109 2.62 -10.94 -16.78
N ASP A 110 1.29 -10.87 -16.90
CA ASP A 110 0.52 -11.76 -17.79
C ASP A 110 0.91 -11.57 -19.27
N GLU A 111 1.22 -10.33 -19.66
CA GLU A 111 1.59 -9.97 -21.04
C GLU A 111 3.07 -10.27 -21.37
N ILE A 112 3.97 -10.12 -20.40
CA ILE A 112 5.41 -10.28 -20.57
C ILE A 112 5.87 -11.45 -19.69
N LYS A 113 6.07 -12.63 -20.30
CA LYS A 113 6.49 -13.86 -19.62
C LYS A 113 7.88 -13.78 -18.96
N GLU A 114 8.64 -12.69 -19.13
CA GLU A 114 9.97 -12.51 -18.55
C GLU A 114 9.91 -11.82 -17.17
N VAL A 115 10.44 -12.53 -16.17
CA VAL A 115 10.37 -12.22 -14.73
C VAL A 115 11.65 -11.56 -14.23
N ASN A 116 12.44 -10.94 -15.12
CA ASN A 116 13.81 -10.56 -14.77
C ASN A 116 13.94 -9.23 -14.00
N ASP A 117 12.85 -8.50 -13.78
CA ASP A 117 12.85 -7.29 -12.95
C ASP A 117 11.53 -7.18 -12.17
N VAL A 118 11.34 -8.08 -11.20
CA VAL A 118 10.17 -8.04 -10.30
C VAL A 118 10.30 -6.78 -9.44
N SER A 119 9.55 -5.74 -9.81
CA SER A 119 9.43 -4.51 -9.03
C SER A 119 9.26 -4.82 -7.54
N SER A 120 9.76 -3.95 -6.67
CA SER A 120 9.58 -4.03 -5.21
C SER A 120 8.13 -4.20 -4.76
N GLU A 121 7.16 -3.91 -5.64
CA GLU A 121 5.72 -3.95 -5.45
C GLU A 121 5.07 -5.34 -5.66
N VAL A 122 5.85 -6.38 -5.96
CA VAL A 122 5.37 -7.77 -6.14
C VAL A 122 6.17 -8.74 -5.26
N LEU A 123 5.45 -9.73 -4.72
CA LEU A 123 5.95 -10.80 -3.86
C LEU A 123 5.65 -12.16 -4.48
N ASP A 124 6.66 -13.02 -4.58
CA ASP A 124 6.45 -14.44 -4.92
C ASP A 124 5.89 -15.18 -3.70
N VAL A 125 4.74 -15.83 -3.91
CA VAL A 125 4.00 -16.57 -2.88
C VAL A 125 3.73 -18.03 -3.30
N THR A 126 4.53 -18.55 -4.22
CA THR A 126 4.43 -19.93 -4.73
C THR A 126 4.64 -20.96 -3.62
N ILE A 127 5.66 -20.75 -2.76
CA ILE A 127 5.98 -21.64 -1.64
C ILE A 127 4.85 -21.69 -0.60
N PRO A 128 4.35 -20.55 -0.06
CA PRO A 128 3.29 -20.59 0.92
C PRO A 128 1.96 -21.11 0.34
N LEU A 129 1.63 -20.85 -0.93
CA LEU A 129 0.43 -21.45 -1.53
C LEU A 129 0.53 -22.98 -1.65
N ASN A 130 1.66 -23.53 -2.12
CA ASN A 130 1.86 -24.98 -2.15
C ASN A 130 1.77 -25.63 -0.75
N PHE A 131 2.16 -24.89 0.30
CA PHE A 131 1.99 -25.36 1.68
C PHE A 131 0.51 -25.43 2.11
N LEU A 132 -0.33 -24.50 1.62
CA LEU A 132 -1.76 -24.42 1.93
C LEU A 132 -2.61 -25.45 1.17
N VAL A 133 -2.07 -26.11 0.15
CA VAL A 133 -2.77 -27.22 -0.52
C VAL A 133 -3.04 -28.34 0.49
N ASN A 134 -4.28 -28.81 0.52
CA ASN A 134 -4.71 -29.91 1.37
C ASN A 134 -4.34 -31.27 0.74
N ASP A 135 -4.50 -32.36 1.50
CA ASP A 135 -4.15 -33.70 0.99
C ASP A 135 -5.08 -34.16 -0.15
N ALA A 136 -6.28 -33.59 -0.26
CA ALA A 136 -7.23 -33.83 -1.35
C ALA A 136 -6.89 -33.08 -2.65
N GLY A 137 -5.80 -32.31 -2.69
CA GLY A 137 -5.39 -31.56 -3.89
C GLY A 137 -6.27 -30.33 -4.16
N GLN A 138 -6.76 -29.68 -3.12
CA GLN A 138 -7.53 -28.44 -3.19
C GLN A 138 -6.89 -27.35 -2.34
N LEU A 139 -7.07 -26.11 -2.76
CA LEU A 139 -6.68 -24.93 -2.00
C LEU A 139 -7.86 -23.97 -1.94
N LYS A 140 -8.20 -23.57 -0.71
CA LYS A 140 -9.27 -22.63 -0.42
C LYS A 140 -8.75 -21.42 0.34
N LEU A 141 -8.95 -20.23 -0.22
CA LEU A 141 -8.78 -18.95 0.48
C LEU A 141 -10.16 -18.36 0.75
N HIS A 142 -10.44 -17.99 2.00
CA HIS A 142 -11.75 -17.50 2.41
C HIS A 142 -11.94 -16.01 2.08
N LYS A 143 -13.19 -15.64 1.75
CA LYS A 143 -13.61 -14.25 1.55
C LYS A 143 -13.41 -13.41 2.82
N GLY A 144 -13.05 -12.15 2.64
CA GLY A 144 -12.91 -11.15 3.71
C GLY A 144 -11.56 -11.16 4.43
N ILE A 145 -10.73 -12.20 4.21
CA ILE A 145 -9.38 -12.27 4.76
C ILE A 145 -8.41 -11.65 3.75
N LYS A 146 -7.65 -10.65 4.19
CA LYS A 146 -6.56 -10.08 3.38
C LYS A 146 -5.49 -11.14 3.16
N LYS A 147 -5.07 -11.34 1.92
CA LYS A 147 -4.03 -12.32 1.57
C LYS A 147 -2.69 -11.95 2.20
N SER A 148 -2.43 -10.67 2.48
CA SER A 148 -1.26 -10.23 3.25
C SER A 148 -1.18 -10.78 4.68
N GLY A 149 -2.29 -11.27 5.25
CA GLY A 149 -2.33 -11.88 6.58
C GLY A 149 -1.98 -13.38 6.60
N ILE A 150 -1.78 -13.99 5.43
CA ILE A 150 -1.41 -15.40 5.30
C ILE A 150 0.08 -15.57 5.66
N MET A 151 0.44 -16.68 6.31
CA MET A 151 1.84 -16.97 6.63
C MET A 151 2.69 -17.04 5.35
N GLY A 152 3.81 -16.31 5.32
CA GLY A 152 4.67 -16.21 4.15
C GLY A 152 4.21 -15.16 3.12
N PHE A 153 3.14 -14.43 3.40
CA PHE A 153 2.73 -13.24 2.66
C PHE A 153 3.11 -11.97 3.44
N CYS A 154 3.17 -10.84 2.73
CA CYS A 154 3.17 -9.50 3.29
C CYS A 154 2.43 -8.55 2.33
N ASP A 155 2.11 -7.33 2.75
CA ASP A 155 1.59 -6.29 1.84
C ASP A 155 2.77 -5.57 1.17
N PRO A 156 3.05 -5.78 -0.13
CA PRO A 156 4.17 -5.14 -0.82
C PRO A 156 3.87 -3.68 -1.22
N CYS A 157 2.60 -3.26 -1.22
CA CYS A 157 2.19 -1.91 -1.61
C CYS A 157 0.97 -1.44 -0.78
N PRO A 158 1.21 -0.94 0.46
CA PRO A 158 0.16 -0.42 1.32
C PRO A 158 -0.59 0.75 0.67
N GLY A 159 -1.92 0.75 0.79
CA GLY A 159 -2.78 1.81 0.23
C GLY A 159 -3.11 1.65 -1.26
N GLU A 160 -2.45 0.72 -1.97
CA GLU A 160 -2.73 0.41 -3.37
C GLU A 160 -3.54 -0.89 -3.49
N PRO A 161 -4.39 -1.03 -4.54
CA PRO A 161 -5.13 -2.25 -4.81
C PRO A 161 -4.18 -3.39 -5.22
N LYS A 162 -4.43 -4.56 -4.66
CA LYS A 162 -3.59 -5.74 -4.80
C LYS A 162 -4.39 -6.92 -5.31
N GLN A 163 -3.71 -7.75 -6.07
CA GLN A 163 -4.24 -8.99 -6.62
C GLN A 163 -3.27 -10.13 -6.36
N LEU A 164 -3.82 -11.33 -6.32
CA LEU A 164 -3.09 -12.58 -6.33
C LEU A 164 -3.27 -13.22 -7.70
N PHE A 165 -2.13 -13.40 -8.37
CA PHE A 165 -2.00 -14.17 -9.57
C PHE A 165 -1.55 -15.59 -9.23
N VAL A 166 -2.19 -16.61 -9.81
CA VAL A 166 -1.83 -18.02 -9.60
C VAL A 166 -1.89 -18.79 -10.90
N GLU A 167 -0.76 -19.40 -11.26
CA GLU A 167 -0.67 -20.48 -12.23
C GLU A 167 -0.49 -21.81 -11.50
N TYR A 168 -1.21 -22.82 -11.96
CA TYR A 168 -1.14 -24.14 -11.37
C TYR A 168 -1.37 -25.23 -12.40
N THR A 169 -0.92 -26.44 -12.06
CA THR A 169 -1.24 -27.66 -12.79
C THR A 169 -2.16 -28.54 -11.97
N TYR A 170 -3.09 -29.19 -12.67
CA TYR A 170 -4.00 -30.17 -12.11
C TYR A 170 -4.30 -31.23 -13.17
N ASN A 171 -4.09 -32.50 -12.84
CA ASN A 171 -4.20 -33.63 -13.77
C ASN A 171 -3.39 -33.42 -15.08
N GLY A 172 -2.20 -32.82 -14.96
CA GLY A 172 -1.32 -32.52 -16.10
C GLY A 172 -1.78 -31.39 -17.03
N GLN A 173 -2.87 -30.69 -16.69
CA GLN A 173 -3.37 -29.53 -17.43
C GLN A 173 -2.98 -28.23 -16.71
N ASN A 174 -2.79 -27.14 -17.46
CA ASN A 174 -2.39 -25.84 -16.93
C ASN A 174 -3.62 -24.93 -16.72
N TYR A 175 -3.59 -24.17 -15.64
CA TYR A 175 -4.65 -23.26 -15.24
C TYR A 175 -4.06 -21.94 -14.73
N GLN A 176 -4.83 -20.86 -14.87
CA GLN A 176 -4.47 -19.52 -14.45
C GLN A 176 -5.68 -18.80 -13.84
N VAL A 177 -5.47 -18.10 -12.73
CA VAL A 177 -6.51 -17.30 -12.08
C VAL A 177 -5.92 -16.04 -11.45
N ILE A 178 -6.68 -14.94 -11.51
CA ILE A 178 -6.40 -13.68 -10.84
C ILE A 178 -7.54 -13.40 -9.86
N VAL A 179 -7.21 -13.11 -8.61
CA VAL A 179 -8.19 -12.86 -7.54
C VAL A 179 -7.80 -11.60 -6.76
N ASP A 180 -8.77 -10.77 -6.39
CA ASP A 180 -8.52 -9.59 -5.55
C ASP A 180 -8.15 -9.96 -4.10
N ASP A 181 -7.50 -9.04 -3.37
CA ASP A 181 -6.91 -9.29 -2.04
C ASP A 181 -7.85 -9.96 -1.02
N GLN A 182 -9.15 -9.68 -1.04
CA GLN A 182 -10.12 -10.22 -0.06
C GLN A 182 -11.12 -11.20 -0.66
N ASP A 183 -10.98 -11.54 -1.95
CA ASP A 183 -11.90 -12.42 -2.62
C ASP A 183 -11.58 -13.90 -2.35
N GLU A 184 -12.65 -14.70 -2.36
CA GLU A 184 -12.55 -16.15 -2.23
C GLU A 184 -11.84 -16.75 -3.44
N MET A 185 -11.02 -17.76 -3.18
CA MET A 185 -10.37 -18.55 -4.23
C MET A 185 -10.50 -20.01 -3.87
N LEU A 186 -11.10 -20.80 -4.76
CA LEU A 186 -11.14 -22.24 -4.67
C LEU A 186 -10.51 -22.81 -5.95
N ILE A 187 -9.42 -23.55 -5.81
CA ILE A 187 -8.75 -24.22 -6.91
C ILE A 187 -8.51 -25.69 -6.54
N PRO A 188 -8.55 -26.63 -7.50
CA PRO A 188 -8.74 -26.43 -8.94
C PRO A 188 -10.19 -26.06 -9.33
N HIS A 189 -10.36 -25.36 -10.45
CA HIS A 189 -11.67 -24.99 -11.01
C HIS A 189 -11.60 -24.93 -12.55
N ASP A 190 -12.55 -25.58 -13.24
CA ASP A 190 -12.49 -25.79 -14.69
C ASP A 190 -12.46 -24.50 -15.50
N GLY A 191 -13.13 -23.44 -15.03
CA GLY A 191 -13.14 -22.13 -15.67
C GLY A 191 -11.79 -21.41 -15.71
N HIS A 192 -10.75 -21.94 -15.05
CA HIS A 192 -9.40 -21.35 -15.02
C HIS A 192 -8.46 -21.99 -16.05
N ARG A 193 -8.94 -22.93 -16.86
CA ARG A 193 -8.09 -23.69 -17.80
C ARG A 193 -7.56 -22.79 -18.93
N ILE A 194 -6.29 -22.97 -19.28
CA ILE A 194 -5.62 -22.31 -20.41
C ILE A 194 -5.69 -23.19 -21.65
#